data_AF-A0A1L3FQH6-F1
#
_entry.id   AF-A0A1L3FQH6-F1
#
_cell.length_a   1.000
_cell.length_b   1.000
_cell.length_c   1.000
_cell.angle_alpha   90.00
_cell.angle_beta   90.00
_cell.angle_gamma   90.00
#
_symmetry.space_group_name_H-M   'P 1'
#
loop_
_entity.id
_entity.type
_entity.pdbx_description
1 polymer ?
#
loop_
_entity_poly.entity_id
_entity_poly.type
_entity_poly.pdbx_seq_one_letter_code
_entity_poly.pdbx_strand_id
1 'polypeptide(L)'
;MLLGIIREIEIRGFEGPAQSFPGVILIDELDLHLHPTWQKAIVGALKEAYPFAQFIVTTHSPHMIQHAELGEVIALVSDGTSAPRVGNFETGRYGFKGWSLEEILTDVMGLSETTSEIFSNAMRQFDLAIERDDPESVRFWMTELEAMIHPTSHLRKLIRLQAGPIRGRFDD
;
A
#
# COMPACT_ATOMS: atom_id res chain seq x y z
N MET A 1 11.13 -10.09 -18.65
CA MET A 1 11.92 -9.90 -17.42
C MET A 1 12.87 -11.08 -17.18
N LEU A 2 12.40 -12.27 -16.81
CA LEU A 2 13.26 -13.44 -16.52
C LEU A 2 14.27 -13.79 -17.65
N LEU A 3 13.81 -13.86 -18.89
CA LEU A 3 14.69 -14.13 -20.05
C LEU A 3 15.77 -13.03 -20.24
N GLY A 4 15.47 -11.79 -19.87
CA GLY A 4 16.42 -10.69 -19.91
C GLY A 4 17.53 -10.87 -18.88
N ILE A 5 17.17 -11.29 -17.66
CA ILE A 5 18.14 -11.58 -16.59
C ILE A 5 19.05 -12.74 -16.98
N ILE A 6 18.50 -13.85 -17.50
CA ILE A 6 19.30 -15.00 -17.97
C ILE A 6 20.30 -14.56 -19.02
N ARG A 7 19.83 -13.82 -20.04
CA ARG A 7 20.67 -13.34 -21.13
C ARG A 7 21.79 -12.43 -20.64
N GLU A 8 21.51 -11.54 -19.69
CA GLU A 8 22.51 -10.64 -19.11
C GLU A 8 23.57 -11.42 -18.30
N ILE A 9 23.16 -12.43 -17.53
CA ILE A 9 24.06 -13.32 -16.79
C ILE A 9 24.99 -14.09 -17.74
N GLU A 10 24.45 -14.64 -18.83
CA GLU A 10 25.23 -15.34 -19.86
C GLU A 10 26.21 -14.40 -20.57
N ILE A 11 25.78 -13.18 -20.94
CA ILE A 11 26.65 -12.16 -21.56
C ILE A 11 27.83 -11.81 -20.66
N ARG A 12 27.64 -11.83 -19.33
CA ARG A 12 28.69 -11.53 -18.34
C ARG A 12 29.63 -12.72 -18.08
N GLY A 13 29.49 -13.82 -18.81
CA GLY A 13 30.41 -14.95 -18.80
C GLY A 13 30.12 -15.98 -17.70
N PHE A 14 28.91 -16.00 -17.15
CA PHE A 14 28.51 -17.09 -16.27
C PHE A 14 28.01 -18.28 -17.11
N GLU A 15 28.72 -19.40 -17.04
CA GLU A 15 28.44 -20.60 -17.83
C GLU A 15 27.57 -21.65 -17.10
N GLY A 16 27.19 -21.37 -15.84
CA GLY A 16 26.33 -22.24 -15.04
C GLY A 16 24.83 -22.03 -15.30
N PRO A 17 23.96 -22.94 -14.84
CA PRO A 17 22.53 -22.71 -14.89
C PRO A 17 22.15 -21.49 -14.04
N ALA A 18 21.19 -20.69 -14.52
CA ALA A 18 20.77 -19.44 -13.88
C ALA A 18 20.47 -19.59 -12.37
N GLN A 19 19.90 -20.73 -11.98
CA GLN A 19 19.59 -21.09 -10.58
C GLN A 19 20.82 -21.16 -9.67
N SER A 20 22.01 -21.42 -10.22
CA SER A 20 23.27 -21.51 -9.48
C SER A 20 24.04 -20.19 -9.39
N PHE A 21 23.51 -19.11 -9.97
CA PHE A 21 24.17 -17.81 -10.01
C PHE A 21 24.29 -17.19 -8.61
N PRO A 22 25.50 -17.00 -8.06
CA PRO A 22 25.70 -16.53 -6.69
C PRO A 22 25.92 -15.00 -6.60
N GLY A 23 25.34 -14.24 -7.53
CA GLY A 23 25.63 -12.80 -7.69
C GLY A 23 24.56 -11.86 -7.13
N VAL A 24 24.80 -10.56 -7.29
CA VAL A 24 23.83 -9.51 -6.98
C VAL A 24 23.12 -9.08 -8.25
N ILE A 25 21.79 -9.04 -8.22
CA ILE A 25 20.94 -8.60 -9.33
C ILE A 25 20.22 -7.32 -8.92
N LEU A 26 20.46 -6.24 -9.66
CA LEU A 26 19.80 -4.95 -9.48
C LEU A 26 18.68 -4.82 -10.50
N ILE A 27 17.46 -4.54 -10.04
CA ILE A 27 16.31 -4.29 -10.93
C ILE A 27 15.66 -2.98 -10.53
N ASP A 28 15.66 -2.03 -11.45
CA ASP A 28 14.89 -0.80 -11.27
C ASP A 28 13.43 -1.05 -11.67
N GLU A 29 12.50 -0.51 -10.89
CA GLU A 29 11.05 -0.59 -11.08
C GLU A 29 10.56 -2.01 -11.41
N LEU A 30 10.77 -2.95 -10.48
CA LEU A 30 10.42 -4.37 -10.70
C LEU A 30 8.93 -4.56 -11.05
N ASP A 31 8.07 -3.66 -10.60
CA ASP A 31 6.63 -3.63 -10.86
C ASP A 31 6.22 -3.05 -12.22
N LEU A 32 7.14 -2.46 -12.98
CA LEU A 32 6.83 -1.75 -14.22
C LEU A 32 6.13 -2.68 -15.23
N HIS A 33 4.97 -2.22 -15.74
CA HIS A 33 4.08 -2.95 -16.65
C HIS A 33 3.51 -4.28 -16.12
N LEU A 34 3.70 -4.62 -14.84
CA LEU A 34 3.07 -5.80 -14.25
C LEU A 34 1.66 -5.47 -13.73
N HIS A 35 0.71 -6.34 -14.04
CA HIS A 35 -0.58 -6.33 -13.36
C HIS A 35 -0.38 -6.59 -11.86
N PRO A 36 -1.17 -5.98 -10.94
CA PRO A 36 -1.01 -6.15 -9.50
C PRO A 36 -0.94 -7.60 -9.02
N THR A 37 -1.70 -8.50 -9.64
CA THR A 37 -1.64 -9.95 -9.35
C THR A 37 -0.23 -10.51 -9.53
N TRP A 38 0.50 -10.08 -10.56
CA TRP A 38 1.86 -10.54 -10.84
C TRP A 38 2.90 -9.83 -9.98
N GLN A 39 2.68 -8.56 -9.59
CA GLN A 39 3.55 -7.85 -8.65
C GLN A 39 3.68 -8.61 -7.32
N LYS A 40 2.63 -9.33 -6.89
CA LYS A 40 2.64 -10.17 -5.69
C LYS A 40 3.45 -11.46 -5.88
N ALA A 41 3.38 -12.06 -7.06
CA ALA A 41 3.99 -13.36 -7.34
C ALA A 41 5.46 -13.25 -7.78
N ILE A 42 5.85 -12.13 -8.39
CA ILE A 42 7.15 -11.99 -9.04
C ILE A 42 8.32 -12.11 -8.06
N VAL A 43 8.19 -11.58 -6.83
CA VAL A 43 9.24 -11.66 -5.81
C VAL A 43 9.52 -13.13 -5.45
N GLY A 44 8.46 -13.91 -5.20
CA GLY A 44 8.59 -15.35 -4.94
C GLY A 44 9.20 -16.10 -6.13
N ALA A 45 8.72 -15.82 -7.34
CA ALA A 45 9.22 -16.44 -8.56
C ALA A 45 10.72 -16.12 -8.80
N LEU A 46 11.18 -14.91 -8.49
CA LEU A 46 12.60 -14.55 -8.59
C LEU A 46 13.46 -15.29 -7.55
N LYS A 47 13.00 -15.40 -6.30
CA LYS A 47 13.69 -16.16 -5.24
C LYS A 47 13.79 -17.65 -5.60
N GLU A 48 12.75 -18.23 -6.20
CA GLU A 48 12.74 -19.62 -6.66
C GLU A 48 13.65 -19.83 -7.89
N ALA A 49 13.64 -18.88 -8.84
CA ALA A 49 14.44 -18.98 -10.06
C ALA A 49 15.94 -18.77 -9.81
N TYR A 50 16.31 -17.98 -8.80
CA TYR A 50 17.71 -17.63 -8.49
C TYR A 50 17.98 -17.69 -6.97
N PRO A 51 17.95 -18.89 -6.36
CA PRO A 51 18.03 -19.05 -4.90
C PRO A 51 19.37 -18.61 -4.29
N PHE A 52 20.44 -18.53 -5.08
CA PHE A 52 21.77 -18.08 -4.60
C PHE A 52 22.06 -16.61 -4.93
N ALA A 53 21.16 -15.92 -5.64
CA ALA A 53 21.35 -14.53 -5.99
C ALA A 53 20.72 -13.60 -4.95
N GLN A 54 21.38 -12.48 -4.67
CA GLN A 54 20.79 -11.39 -3.90
C GLN A 54 20.11 -10.41 -4.84
N PHE A 55 18.82 -10.17 -4.66
CA PHE A 55 18.09 -9.14 -5.40
C PHE A 55 18.06 -7.84 -4.60
N ILE A 56 18.39 -6.73 -5.28
CA ILE A 56 18.10 -5.38 -4.80
C ILE A 56 17.22 -4.74 -5.85
N VAL A 57 15.98 -4.43 -5.47
CA VAL A 57 14.97 -3.94 -6.41
C VAL A 57 14.36 -2.65 -5.91
N THR A 58 14.01 -1.77 -6.82
CA THR A 58 13.21 -0.58 -6.53
C THR A 58 11.77 -0.84 -6.96
N THR A 59 10.83 -0.19 -6.29
CA THR A 59 9.40 -0.30 -6.62
C THR A 59 8.65 0.93 -6.18
N HIS A 60 7.66 1.33 -6.99
CA HIS A 60 6.63 2.30 -6.62
C HIS A 60 5.28 1.64 -6.34
N SER A 61 5.23 0.29 -6.29
CA SER A 61 4.01 -0.44 -6.04
C SER A 61 3.78 -0.65 -4.54
N PRO A 62 2.69 -0.09 -3.98
CA PRO A 62 2.31 -0.36 -2.59
C PRO A 62 1.94 -1.83 -2.38
N HIS A 63 1.54 -2.56 -3.43
CA HIS A 63 1.30 -3.99 -3.37
C HIS A 63 2.59 -4.78 -3.13
N MET A 64 3.71 -4.38 -3.74
CA MET A 64 4.98 -5.07 -3.49
C MET A 64 5.44 -4.86 -2.05
N ILE A 65 5.30 -3.65 -1.50
CA ILE A 65 5.60 -3.35 -0.10
C ILE A 65 4.73 -4.20 0.84
N GLN A 66 3.42 -4.27 0.59
CA GLN A 66 2.49 -5.05 1.40
C GLN A 66 2.83 -6.55 1.42
N HIS A 67 3.43 -7.08 0.35
CA HIS A 67 3.73 -8.51 0.23
C HIS A 67 5.17 -8.89 0.60
N ALA A 68 6.06 -7.92 0.80
CA ALA A 68 7.43 -8.14 1.20
C ALA A 68 7.53 -8.77 2.61
N GLU A 69 8.58 -9.57 2.84
CA GLU A 69 8.84 -10.12 4.17
C GLU A 69 9.42 -9.06 5.12
N LEU A 70 9.37 -9.35 6.42
CA LEU A 70 9.99 -8.50 7.43
C LEU A 70 11.49 -8.33 7.14
N GLY A 71 11.93 -7.07 7.06
CA GLY A 71 13.32 -6.72 6.76
C GLY A 71 13.68 -6.66 5.27
N GLU A 72 12.73 -6.93 4.36
CA GLU A 72 12.97 -6.85 2.91
C GLU A 72 12.66 -5.47 2.29
N VAL A 73 12.09 -4.55 3.08
CA VAL A 73 11.73 -3.20 2.62
C VAL A 73 12.67 -2.18 3.22
N ILE A 74 13.28 -1.38 2.36
CA ILE A 74 14.03 -0.17 2.72
C ILE A 74 13.32 0.99 2.04
N ALA A 75 12.52 1.75 2.79
CA ALA A 75 11.84 2.91 2.23
C ALA A 75 12.76 4.14 2.32
N LEU A 76 12.89 4.83 1.18
CA LEU A 76 13.64 6.07 1.07
C LEU A 76 12.66 7.24 1.15
N VAL A 77 12.82 8.07 2.18
CA VAL A 77 11.97 9.24 2.43
C VAL A 77 12.78 10.50 2.13
N SER A 78 12.20 11.40 1.35
CA SER A 78 12.79 12.70 1.03
C SER A 78 11.87 13.83 1.48
N ASP A 79 12.43 14.87 2.07
CA ASP A 79 11.72 16.11 2.38
C ASP A 79 11.86 17.16 1.25
N GLY A 80 12.42 16.76 0.10
CA GLY A 80 12.64 17.64 -1.06
C GLY A 80 13.75 18.66 -0.89
N THR A 81 14.34 18.77 0.31
CA THR A 81 15.38 19.76 0.63
C THR A 81 16.73 19.12 0.97
N SER A 82 16.73 17.85 1.36
CA SER A 82 17.92 17.10 1.75
C SER A 82 18.06 15.79 0.96
N ALA A 83 19.22 15.13 1.10
CA ALA A 83 19.41 13.80 0.53
C ALA A 83 18.39 12.81 1.13
N PRO A 84 17.88 11.86 0.33
CA PRO A 84 16.92 10.87 0.81
C PRO A 84 17.49 10.10 1.99
N ARG A 85 16.68 9.92 3.03
CA ARG A 85 17.00 9.18 4.24
C ARG A 85 16.24 7.86 4.28
N VAL A 86 16.78 6.88 4.99
CA VAL A 86 16.03 5.65 5.28
C VAL A 86 14.92 6.00 6.26
N GLY A 87 13.67 5.72 5.87
CA GLY A 87 12.51 5.89 6.73
C GLY A 87 12.55 4.89 7.88
N ASN A 88 12.23 5.35 9.09
CA ASN A 88 12.11 4.50 10.27
C ASN A 88 10.63 4.23 10.53
N PHE A 89 10.20 3.00 10.30
CA PHE A 89 8.81 2.58 10.48
C PHE A 89 8.71 1.58 11.62
N GLU A 90 7.85 1.85 12.60
CA GLU A 90 7.53 0.89 13.66
C GLU A 90 6.65 -0.23 13.09
N THR A 91 7.30 -1.28 12.58
CA THR A 91 6.59 -2.44 12.06
C THR A 91 6.49 -3.53 13.12
N GLY A 92 5.31 -4.15 13.21
CA GLY A 92 5.10 -5.34 14.05
C GLY A 92 5.78 -6.58 13.46
N ARG A 93 5.55 -7.74 14.10
CA ARG A 93 6.13 -9.04 13.68
C ARG A 93 5.81 -9.49 12.25
N TYR A 94 4.86 -8.84 11.58
CA TYR A 94 4.43 -9.14 10.22
C TYR A 94 4.91 -8.11 9.18
N GLY A 95 5.77 -7.16 9.56
CA GLY A 95 6.18 -6.08 8.66
C GLY A 95 4.97 -5.24 8.22
N PHE A 96 4.91 -4.95 6.91
CA PHE A 96 3.82 -4.20 6.27
C PHE A 96 2.63 -5.07 5.81
N LYS A 97 2.69 -6.39 5.99
CA LYS A 97 1.64 -7.32 5.50
C LYS A 97 0.27 -7.10 6.13
N GLY A 98 0.24 -6.53 7.34
CA GLY A 98 -1.00 -6.21 8.05
C GLY A 98 -1.55 -4.83 7.75
N TRP A 99 -0.78 -3.98 7.07
CA TRP A 99 -1.20 -2.62 6.76
C TRP A 99 -2.13 -2.63 5.56
N SER A 100 -3.13 -1.76 5.60
CA SER A 100 -3.96 -1.45 4.45
C SER A 100 -3.13 -0.78 3.35
N LEU A 101 -3.64 -0.81 2.12
CA LEU A 101 -2.98 -0.13 1.02
C LEU A 101 -2.90 1.38 1.25
N GLU A 102 -3.93 1.93 1.89
CA GLU A 102 -4.04 3.33 2.22
C GLU A 102 -2.95 3.76 3.21
N GLU A 103 -2.76 3.02 4.30
CA GLU A 103 -1.69 3.26 5.28
C GLU A 103 -0.30 3.17 4.64
N ILE A 104 -0.07 2.22 3.73
CA ILE A 104 1.22 2.13 3.01
C ILE A 104 1.42 3.36 2.12
N LEU A 105 0.38 3.79 1.41
CA LEU A 105 0.43 4.95 0.53
C LEU A 105 0.70 6.24 1.31
N THR A 106 0.04 6.45 2.45
CA THR A 106 0.22 7.65 3.28
C THR A 106 1.54 7.61 4.04
N ASP A 107 1.77 6.56 4.81
CA ASP A 107 2.78 6.57 5.86
C ASP A 107 4.16 6.19 5.28
N VAL A 108 4.21 5.24 4.34
CA VAL A 108 5.46 4.77 3.74
C VAL A 108 5.82 5.55 2.49
N MET A 109 4.84 5.80 1.61
CA MET A 109 5.08 6.47 0.32
C MET A 109 4.89 8.00 0.38
N GLY A 110 4.35 8.53 1.50
CA GLY A 110 4.26 9.97 1.73
C GLY A 110 3.14 10.67 0.96
N LEU A 111 2.08 9.95 0.57
CA LEU A 111 0.90 10.58 -0.04
C LEU A 111 0.09 11.33 1.01
N SER A 112 -0.21 12.60 0.73
CA SER A 112 -1.02 13.44 1.61
C SER A 112 -2.50 13.05 1.60
N GLU A 113 -3.00 12.56 0.47
CA GLU A 113 -4.38 12.15 0.28
C GLU A 113 -4.42 10.91 -0.62
N THR A 114 -5.22 9.93 -0.19
CA THR A 114 -5.45 8.63 -0.86
C THR A 114 -6.86 8.54 -1.45
N THR A 115 -7.71 9.51 -1.13
CA THR A 115 -9.10 9.60 -1.58
C THR A 115 -9.34 10.89 -2.36
N SER A 116 -10.48 10.99 -3.05
CA SER A 116 -10.84 12.21 -3.76
C SER A 116 -11.21 13.35 -2.80
N GLU A 117 -10.97 14.59 -3.21
CA GLU A 117 -11.35 15.78 -2.43
C GLU A 117 -12.83 15.80 -2.02
N ILE A 118 -13.71 15.34 -2.92
CA ILE A 118 -15.15 15.24 -2.66
C ILE A 118 -15.43 14.29 -1.49
N PHE A 119 -14.79 13.12 -1.49
CA PHE A 119 -14.94 12.13 -0.43
C PHE A 119 -14.33 12.63 0.90
N SER A 120 -13.13 13.17 0.84
CA SER A 120 -12.42 13.74 2.00
C SER A 120 -13.23 14.87 2.65
N ASN A 121 -13.86 15.73 1.84
CA ASN A 121 -14.74 16.77 2.35
C ASN A 121 -16.02 16.19 2.96
N ALA A 122 -16.68 15.22 2.31
CA ALA A 122 -17.88 14.58 2.86
C ALA A 122 -17.61 13.92 4.22
N MET A 123 -16.49 13.21 4.37
CA MET A 123 -16.07 12.64 5.66
C MET A 123 -15.85 13.73 6.71
N ARG A 124 -15.15 14.82 6.37
CA ARG A 124 -14.92 15.94 7.29
C ARG A 124 -16.22 16.61 7.74
N GLN A 125 -17.17 16.82 6.84
CA GLN A 125 -18.46 17.41 7.20
C GLN A 125 -19.29 16.46 8.07
N PHE A 126 -19.21 15.15 7.83
CA PHE A 126 -19.82 14.14 8.68
C PHE A 126 -19.23 14.17 10.11
N ASP A 127 -17.91 14.19 10.24
CA ASP A 127 -17.23 14.27 11.54
C ASP A 127 -17.60 15.56 12.29
N LEU A 128 -17.57 16.72 11.61
CA LEU A 128 -17.99 17.99 12.19
C LEU A 128 -19.47 17.99 12.63
N ALA A 129 -20.33 17.29 11.91
CA ALA A 129 -21.74 17.15 12.28
C ALA A 129 -21.92 16.29 13.54
N ILE A 130 -21.10 15.25 13.72
CA ILE A 130 -21.05 14.45 14.95
C ILE A 130 -20.56 15.31 16.12
N GLU A 131 -19.45 16.04 15.95
CA GLU A 131 -18.86 16.88 17.00
C GLU A 131 -19.82 17.97 17.47
N ARG A 132 -20.62 18.51 16.55
CA ARG A 132 -21.64 19.54 16.84
C ARG A 132 -22.95 18.96 17.35
N ASP A 133 -23.08 17.63 17.42
CA ASP A 133 -24.30 16.94 17.82
C ASP A 133 -25.50 17.43 16.97
N ASP A 134 -25.30 17.53 15.64
CA ASP A 134 -26.29 17.98 14.66
C ASP A 134 -26.96 16.78 13.95
N PRO A 135 -28.10 16.29 14.48
CA PRO A 135 -29.00 15.33 13.88
C PRO A 135 -29.17 15.34 12.36
N GLU A 136 -29.49 16.50 11.79
CA GLU A 136 -29.92 16.60 10.41
C GLU A 136 -28.73 16.48 9.48
N SER A 137 -27.66 17.19 9.80
CA SER A 137 -26.40 17.12 9.06
C SER A 137 -25.79 15.72 9.12
N VAL A 138 -25.83 15.04 10.28
CA VAL A 138 -25.32 13.66 10.41
C VAL A 138 -26.10 12.72 9.49
N ARG A 139 -27.44 12.80 9.46
CA ARG A 139 -28.26 11.98 8.56
C ARG A 139 -27.99 12.27 7.09
N PHE A 140 -27.87 13.54 6.73
CA PHE A 140 -27.60 13.97 5.37
C PHE A 140 -26.26 13.41 4.89
N TRP A 141 -25.17 13.72 5.60
CA TRP A 141 -23.83 13.29 5.21
C TRP A 141 -23.62 11.77 5.30
N MET A 142 -24.27 11.09 6.26
CA MET A 142 -24.30 9.62 6.29
C MET A 142 -24.91 9.05 5.01
N THR A 143 -26.02 9.62 4.53
CA THR A 143 -26.69 9.15 3.30
C THR A 143 -25.82 9.38 2.07
N GLU A 144 -25.18 10.55 1.98
CA GLU A 144 -24.24 10.87 0.89
C GLU A 144 -23.02 9.94 0.91
N LEU A 145 -22.40 9.73 2.07
CA LEU A 145 -21.26 8.81 2.21
C LEU A 145 -21.65 7.37 1.88
N GLU A 146 -22.83 6.90 2.31
CA GLU A 146 -23.34 5.60 1.91
C GLU A 146 -23.58 5.50 0.39
N ALA A 147 -23.92 6.58 -0.30
CA ALA A 147 -24.03 6.59 -1.76
C ALA A 147 -22.65 6.54 -2.45
N MET A 148 -21.63 7.17 -1.86
CA MET A 148 -20.26 7.21 -2.40
C MET A 148 -19.48 5.91 -2.18
N ILE A 149 -19.65 5.26 -1.03
CA ILE A 149 -18.85 4.10 -0.61
C ILE A 149 -19.41 2.81 -1.20
N HIS A 150 -18.58 1.83 -1.57
CA HIS A 150 -19.02 0.53 -2.06
C HIS A 150 -20.02 -0.18 -1.11
N PRO A 151 -21.10 -0.84 -1.62
CA PRO A 151 -22.15 -1.48 -0.81
C PRO A 151 -21.69 -2.44 0.28
N THR A 152 -20.60 -3.17 0.03
CA THR A 152 -20.04 -4.17 0.96
C THR A 152 -18.87 -3.65 1.79
N SER A 153 -18.54 -2.36 1.69
CA SER A 153 -17.42 -1.78 2.44
C SER A 153 -17.68 -1.82 3.94
N HIS A 154 -16.67 -2.22 4.71
CA HIS A 154 -16.70 -2.13 6.17
C HIS A 154 -16.90 -0.70 6.66
N LEU A 155 -16.45 0.30 5.88
CA LEU A 155 -16.57 1.71 6.22
C LEU A 155 -18.04 2.14 6.37
N ARG A 156 -18.98 1.59 5.58
CA ARG A 156 -20.41 1.85 5.77
C ARG A 156 -20.90 1.42 7.15
N LYS A 157 -20.38 0.30 7.67
CA LYS A 157 -20.72 -0.19 9.01
C LYS A 157 -20.17 0.74 10.08
N LEU A 158 -18.93 1.22 9.92
CA LEU A 158 -18.31 2.16 10.85
C LEU A 158 -19.08 3.48 10.93
N ILE A 159 -19.42 4.08 9.79
CA ILE A 159 -20.19 5.33 9.71
C ILE A 159 -21.54 5.17 10.44
N ARG A 160 -22.26 4.07 10.21
CA ARG A 160 -23.52 3.77 10.90
C ARG A 160 -23.37 3.65 12.41
N LEU A 161 -22.27 3.04 12.88
CA LEU A 161 -21.99 2.91 14.31
C LEU A 161 -21.66 4.27 14.94
N GLN A 162 -20.89 5.11 14.26
CA GLN A 162 -20.57 6.47 14.71
C GLN A 162 -21.81 7.37 14.76
N ALA A 163 -22.75 7.20 13.82
CA ALA A 163 -24.02 7.91 13.83
C ALA A 163 -25.04 7.34 14.87
N GLY A 164 -24.78 6.16 15.44
CA GLY A 164 -25.68 5.44 16.34
C GLY A 164 -26.11 6.23 17.60
N PRO A 165 -25.19 6.85 18.35
CA PRO A 165 -25.53 7.64 19.54
C PRO A 165 -26.50 8.80 19.28
N ILE A 166 -26.39 9.42 18.10
CA ILE A 166 -27.24 10.54 17.68
C ILE A 166 -28.60 9.99 17.23
N ARG A 167 -28.62 8.81 16.60
CA ARG A 167 -29.83 8.14 16.14
C ARG A 167 -30.77 7.72 17.27
N GLY A 168 -30.20 7.26 18.40
CA GLY A 168 -30.97 6.85 19.59
C GLY A 168 -31.75 7.99 20.27
N ARG A 169 -31.48 9.26 19.94
CA ARG A 169 -32.21 10.42 20.46
C ARG A 169 -33.45 10.82 19.65
N PHE A 170 -33.75 10.12 18.55
CA PHE A 170 -34.97 10.37 17.74
C PHE A 170 -36.11 9.40 18.03
N ASP A 171 -35.81 8.27 18.68
CA ASP A 171 -36.79 7.21 18.94
C ASP A 171 -37.46 7.34 20.34
N ASP A 172 -37.18 8.41 21.08
CA ASP A 172 -37.77 8.79 22.38
C ASP A 172 -38.63 10.07 22.29
#